data_AF-A0A850AF53-F1
#
_entry.id   AF-A0A850AF53-F1
#
_cell.length_a   1.000
_cell.length_b   1.000
_cell.length_c   1.000
_cell.angle_alpha   90.00
_cell.angle_beta   90.00
_cell.angle_gamma   90.00
#
_symmetry.space_group_name_H-M   'P 1'
#
loop_
_entity.id
_entity.type
_entity.pdbx_description
1 polymer ?
#
loop_
_entity_poly.entity_id
_entity_poly.type
_entity_poly.pdbx_seq_one_letter_code
_entity_poly.pdbx_strand_id
1 'polypeptide(L)'
;MRFDDPVALAYAGIYAAALLLAVWKRRTFPLQDAITVTLVVGFGFTALVYVLAPAYPGAPAVAGASPAEMLFTLLYLGLIAGLLVVAKPLPRVWKGHFVKERLGVGLYKLLIFVLLPLAGLRLFWQTSWANLGFALGDLRGQLLAALLLALLLGGFNLLVGSGAAPIRSRQFSARQVSLGFGLAFLWNLLEVGLVEEFFFRGFLQGRLTGFLGAPVGGICAASLLFGLAHAPGIYLRRGEEQGALGPRPTLLNAVLYSILALSPTGWFMGLLYWRTQSLLAPILVHAAVDAVAHIPTFIRGVRLR
;
A
#
# COMPACT_ATOMS: atom_id res chain seq x y z
N MET A 1 8.99 -17.43 -11.62
CA MET A 1 9.72 -16.24 -11.15
C MET A 1 11.18 -16.63 -10.97
N ARG A 2 12.12 -15.85 -11.52
CA ARG A 2 13.56 -16.07 -11.37
C ARG A 2 14.07 -15.26 -10.17
N PHE A 3 14.61 -15.92 -9.16
CA PHE A 3 15.07 -15.29 -7.91
C PHE A 3 16.56 -14.96 -7.90
N ASP A 4 17.28 -15.35 -8.95
CA ASP A 4 18.66 -14.97 -9.25
C ASP A 4 18.78 -13.56 -9.85
N ASP A 5 17.66 -12.82 -9.93
CA ASP A 5 17.62 -11.43 -10.39
C ASP A 5 18.42 -10.50 -9.45
N PRO A 6 19.33 -9.65 -9.97
CA PRO A 6 20.15 -8.77 -9.14
C PRO A 6 19.36 -7.81 -8.24
N VAL A 7 18.20 -7.33 -8.69
CA VAL A 7 17.35 -6.42 -7.90
C VAL A 7 16.66 -7.19 -6.77
N ALA A 8 16.26 -8.44 -7.02
CA ALA A 8 15.74 -9.33 -5.98
C ALA A 8 16.81 -9.63 -4.90
N LEU A 9 18.04 -9.89 -5.32
CA LEU A 9 19.18 -10.10 -4.40
C LEU A 9 19.50 -8.83 -3.60
N ALA A 10 19.48 -7.66 -4.23
CA ALA A 10 19.66 -6.38 -3.55
C ALA A 10 18.56 -6.12 -2.52
N TYR A 11 17.29 -6.38 -2.86
CA TYR A 11 16.16 -6.30 -1.94
C TYR A 11 16.37 -7.21 -0.72
N ALA A 12 16.74 -8.48 -0.94
CA ALA A 12 17.01 -9.43 0.14
C ALA A 12 18.19 -8.97 1.01
N GLY A 13 19.25 -8.43 0.43
CA GLY A 13 20.40 -7.87 1.15
C GLY A 13 20.03 -6.67 2.03
N ILE A 14 19.25 -5.72 1.49
CA ILE A 14 18.73 -4.56 2.24
C ILE A 14 17.84 -5.03 3.39
N TYR A 15 16.97 -6.01 3.13
CA TYR A 15 16.09 -6.57 4.14
C TYR A 15 16.87 -7.24 5.27
N ALA A 16 17.87 -8.08 4.93
CA ALA A 16 18.73 -8.74 5.90
C ALA A 16 19.53 -7.74 6.74
N ALA A 17 20.11 -6.71 6.11
CA ALA A 17 20.80 -5.64 6.82
C ALA A 17 19.87 -4.87 7.77
N ALA A 18 18.65 -4.54 7.33
CA ALA A 18 17.65 -3.91 8.17
C ALA A 18 17.27 -4.79 9.36
N LEU A 19 17.10 -6.10 9.15
CA LEU A 19 16.79 -7.05 10.20
C LEU A 19 17.92 -7.15 11.24
N LEU A 20 19.17 -7.27 10.80
CA LEU A 20 20.33 -7.29 11.70
C LEU A 20 20.40 -6.01 12.54
N LEU A 21 20.17 -4.85 11.92
CA LEU A 21 20.14 -3.58 12.62
C LEU A 21 18.97 -3.49 13.61
N ALA A 22 17.80 -3.99 13.24
CA ALA A 22 16.64 -4.08 14.13
C ALA A 22 16.90 -5.00 15.34
N VAL A 23 17.58 -6.13 15.14
CA VAL A 23 18.02 -7.04 16.20
C VAL A 23 18.99 -6.35 17.16
N TRP A 24 19.95 -5.60 16.62
CA TRP A 24 20.86 -4.78 17.43
C TRP A 24 20.10 -3.70 18.22
N LYS A 25 19.08 -3.10 17.61
CA LYS A 25 18.22 -2.08 18.23
C LYS A 25 17.02 -2.63 19.01
N ARG A 26 16.93 -3.93 19.30
CA ARG A 26 15.73 -4.57 19.88
C ARG A 26 15.17 -3.95 21.17
N ARG A 27 15.98 -3.18 21.91
CA ARG A 27 15.53 -2.42 23.09
C ARG A 27 14.67 -1.19 22.75
N THR A 28 14.78 -0.70 21.52
CA THR A 28 14.18 0.56 21.04
C THR A 28 13.36 0.37 19.76
N PHE A 29 13.32 -0.85 19.23
CA PHE A 29 12.62 -1.20 18.00
C PHE A 29 11.68 -2.37 18.27
N PRO A 30 10.42 -2.33 17.82
CA PRO A 30 9.42 -3.38 18.03
C PRO A 30 9.70 -4.56 17.09
N LEU A 31 10.79 -5.28 17.38
CA LEU A 31 11.27 -6.37 16.53
C LEU A 31 10.23 -7.48 16.36
N GLN A 32 9.52 -7.82 17.44
CA GLN A 32 8.49 -8.84 17.43
C GLN A 32 7.37 -8.49 16.45
N ASP A 33 6.83 -7.27 16.53
CA ASP A 33 5.76 -6.82 15.63
C ASP A 33 6.22 -6.85 14.17
N ALA A 34 7.42 -6.36 13.89
CA ALA A 34 7.98 -6.36 12.54
C ALA A 34 8.12 -7.79 11.99
N ILE A 35 8.66 -8.73 12.79
CA ILE A 35 8.78 -10.15 12.41
C ILE A 35 7.40 -10.78 12.22
N THR A 36 6.44 -10.53 13.11
CA THR A 36 5.08 -11.07 12.99
C THR A 36 4.42 -10.60 11.70
N VAL A 37 4.52 -9.30 11.37
CA VAL A 37 4.00 -8.76 10.10
C VAL A 37 4.73 -9.39 8.91
N THR A 38 6.05 -9.53 8.98
CA THR A 38 6.83 -10.19 7.92
C THR A 38 6.36 -11.62 7.67
N LEU A 39 6.23 -12.42 8.73
CA LEU A 39 5.88 -13.84 8.63
C LEU A 39 4.45 -14.02 8.16
N VAL A 40 3.52 -13.29 8.77
CA VAL A 40 2.09 -13.41 8.46
C VAL A 40 1.78 -12.77 7.11
N VAL A 41 2.04 -11.47 6.96
CA VAL A 41 1.68 -10.71 5.75
C VAL A 41 2.68 -10.98 4.62
N GLY A 42 3.97 -10.92 4.90
CA GLY A 42 5.00 -11.14 3.89
C GLY A 42 5.03 -12.56 3.33
N PHE A 43 5.03 -13.59 4.18
CA PHE A 43 5.10 -14.99 3.72
C PHE A 43 3.73 -15.67 3.65
N GLY A 44 2.93 -15.61 4.73
CA GLY A 44 1.63 -16.28 4.80
C GLY A 44 0.65 -15.80 3.72
N PHE A 45 0.41 -14.49 3.64
CA PHE A 45 -0.49 -13.93 2.63
C PHE A 45 0.07 -14.03 1.20
N THR A 46 1.39 -14.01 1.02
CA THR A 46 2.01 -14.34 -0.27
C THR A 46 1.68 -15.77 -0.72
N ALA A 47 1.77 -16.75 0.19
CA ALA A 47 1.37 -18.13 -0.12
C ALA A 47 -0.13 -18.22 -0.45
N LEU A 48 -0.99 -17.51 0.29
CA LEU A 48 -2.42 -17.44 -0.02
C LEU A 48 -2.70 -16.82 -1.40
N VAL A 49 -1.95 -15.81 -1.83
CA VAL A 49 -2.08 -15.24 -3.18
C VAL A 49 -1.77 -16.29 -4.25
N TYR A 50 -0.76 -17.13 -4.06
CA TYR A 50 -0.45 -18.21 -5.00
C TYR A 50 -1.60 -19.21 -5.15
N VAL A 51 -2.31 -19.49 -4.06
CA VAL A 51 -3.43 -20.45 -4.03
C VAL A 51 -4.74 -19.84 -4.54
N LEU A 52 -5.04 -18.61 -4.10
CA LEU A 52 -6.35 -17.99 -4.30
C LEU A 52 -6.43 -17.11 -5.55
N ALA A 53 -5.35 -16.41 -5.91
CA ALA A 53 -5.40 -15.45 -7.00
C ALA A 53 -5.24 -16.14 -8.36
N PRO A 54 -6.18 -15.91 -9.30
CA PRO A 54 -6.08 -16.48 -10.63
C PRO A 54 -4.78 -15.98 -11.28
N ALA A 55 -4.04 -16.91 -11.89
CA ALA A 55 -2.94 -16.54 -12.78
C ALA A 55 -3.54 -16.23 -14.15
N TYR A 56 -3.33 -15.02 -14.65
CA TYR A 56 -3.77 -14.68 -16.01
C TYR A 56 -2.71 -15.13 -17.03
N PRO A 57 -2.98 -16.18 -17.84
CA PRO A 57 -1.97 -16.79 -18.73
C PRO A 57 -1.64 -15.93 -19.95
N GLY A 58 -2.47 -14.91 -20.26
CA GLY A 58 -2.29 -14.02 -21.41
C GLY A 58 -1.78 -12.64 -21.01
N ALA A 59 -1.03 -12.51 -19.91
CA ALA A 59 -0.55 -11.21 -19.45
C ALA A 59 0.08 -10.45 -20.62
N PRO A 60 -0.32 -9.19 -20.89
CA PRO A 60 0.47 -8.37 -21.77
C PRO A 60 1.86 -8.34 -21.12
N ALA A 61 2.86 -8.93 -21.79
CA ALA A 61 4.24 -8.69 -21.45
C ALA A 61 4.33 -7.18 -21.29
N VAL A 62 4.64 -6.70 -20.07
CA VAL A 62 4.67 -5.26 -19.84
C VAL A 62 5.57 -4.71 -20.91
N ALA A 63 5.00 -3.93 -21.84
CA ALA A 63 5.73 -3.47 -23.00
C ALA A 63 7.01 -2.83 -22.47
N GLY A 64 8.16 -3.19 -23.06
CA GLY A 64 9.45 -2.77 -22.53
C GLY A 64 9.45 -1.26 -22.32
N ALA A 65 9.53 -0.84 -21.06
CA ALA A 65 9.45 0.57 -20.72
C ALA A 65 10.68 1.27 -21.29
N SER A 66 10.46 2.32 -22.09
CA SER A 66 11.58 3.03 -22.72
C SER A 66 12.44 3.74 -21.66
N PRO A 67 13.73 4.01 -21.93
CA PRO A 67 14.55 4.80 -21.02
C PRO A 67 13.94 6.17 -20.66
N ALA A 68 13.26 6.82 -21.62
CA ALA A 68 12.56 8.09 -21.39
C ALA A 68 11.36 7.92 -20.42
N GLU A 69 10.60 6.84 -20.55
CA GLU A 69 9.49 6.50 -19.65
C GLU A 69 9.99 6.23 -18.22
N MET A 70 11.12 5.54 -18.11
CA MET A 70 11.76 5.28 -16.81
C MET A 70 12.30 6.57 -16.19
N LEU A 71 12.94 7.44 -16.97
CA LEU A 71 13.38 8.75 -16.49
C LEU A 71 12.20 9.58 -15.98
N PHE A 72 11.09 9.63 -16.72
CA PHE A 72 9.86 10.27 -16.25
C PHE A 72 9.38 9.66 -14.94
N THR A 73 9.35 8.33 -14.84
CA THR A 73 8.95 7.62 -13.62
C THR A 73 9.80 7.98 -12.42
N LEU A 74 11.13 8.05 -12.58
CA LEU A 74 12.08 8.39 -11.52
C LEU A 74 11.98 9.88 -11.11
N LEU A 75 11.87 10.79 -12.08
CA LEU A 75 11.66 12.21 -11.80
C LEU A 75 10.33 12.44 -11.06
N TYR A 76 9.28 11.74 -11.48
CA TYR A 76 7.98 11.81 -10.81
C TYR A 76 8.04 11.24 -9.39
N LEU A 77 8.74 10.13 -9.18
CA LEU A 77 8.99 9.58 -7.84
C LEU A 77 9.75 10.57 -6.95
N GLY A 78 10.75 11.27 -7.49
CA GLY A 78 11.47 12.33 -6.78
C GLY A 78 10.56 13.51 -6.39
N LEU A 79 9.67 13.95 -7.29
CA LEU A 79 8.65 14.95 -7.00
C LEU A 79 7.73 14.49 -5.85
N ILE A 80 7.22 13.26 -5.92
CA ILE A 80 6.35 12.68 -4.88
C ILE A 80 7.07 12.61 -3.54
N ALA A 81 8.33 12.17 -3.51
CA ALA A 81 9.13 12.14 -2.29
C ALA A 81 9.27 13.53 -1.67
N GLY A 82 9.50 14.58 -2.48
CA GLY A 82 9.51 15.97 -2.03
C GLY A 82 8.15 16.41 -1.46
N LEU A 83 7.06 16.13 -2.18
CA LEU A 83 5.70 16.48 -1.76
C LEU A 83 5.26 15.75 -0.48
N LEU A 84 5.76 14.56 -0.20
CA LEU A 84 5.46 13.82 1.05
C LEU A 84 6.08 14.48 2.29
N VAL A 85 7.18 15.23 2.12
CA VAL A 85 7.85 15.98 3.20
C VAL A 85 7.20 17.35 3.40
N VAL A 86 6.70 17.97 2.33
CA VAL A 86 6.04 19.28 2.38
C VAL A 86 4.60 19.15 2.92
N ALA A 87 4.18 20.13 3.72
CA ALA A 87 2.85 20.14 4.32
C ALA A 87 1.73 20.20 3.27
N LYS A 88 0.60 19.55 3.55
CA LYS A 88 -0.55 19.47 2.63
C LYS A 88 -1.12 20.87 2.35
N PRO A 89 -1.35 21.25 1.07
CA PRO A 89 -1.91 22.54 0.72
C PRO A 89 -3.45 22.51 0.91
N LEU A 90 -3.91 22.52 2.15
CA LEU A 90 -5.34 22.66 2.47
C LEU A 90 -5.66 24.09 2.93
N PRO A 91 -6.80 24.66 2.50
CA PRO A 91 -7.30 25.92 3.04
C PRO A 91 -7.38 25.86 4.56
N ARG A 92 -6.97 26.93 5.25
CA ARG A 92 -7.02 27.00 6.74
C ARG A 92 -8.42 26.73 7.28
N VAL A 93 -9.46 27.18 6.57
CA VAL A 93 -10.88 26.98 6.89
C VAL A 93 -11.35 25.52 6.85
N TRP A 94 -10.57 24.60 6.26
CA TRP A 94 -10.92 23.18 6.21
C TRP A 94 -10.26 22.38 7.34
N LYS A 95 -9.24 22.93 7.99
CA LYS A 95 -8.51 22.25 9.07
C LYS A 95 -9.45 22.01 10.25
N GLY A 96 -9.54 20.75 10.69
CA GLY A 96 -10.40 20.33 11.81
C GLY A 96 -11.85 20.00 11.42
N HIS A 97 -12.25 20.26 10.17
CA HIS A 97 -13.55 19.79 9.67
C HIS A 97 -13.37 18.45 8.94
N PHE A 98 -13.74 17.35 9.60
CA PHE A 98 -13.50 15.97 9.14
C PHE A 98 -13.79 15.75 7.64
N VAL A 99 -15.01 16.05 7.18
CA VAL A 99 -15.42 15.79 5.78
C VAL A 99 -14.62 16.65 4.79
N LYS A 100 -14.54 17.97 5.00
CA LYS A 100 -13.81 18.89 4.11
C LYS A 100 -12.33 18.54 4.04
N GLU A 101 -11.71 18.20 5.17
CA GLU A 101 -10.31 17.79 5.22
C GLU A 101 -10.08 16.50 4.42
N ARG A 102 -10.89 15.46 4.66
CA ARG A 102 -10.80 14.18 3.91
C ARG A 102 -11.00 14.41 2.41
N LEU A 103 -12.02 15.17 2.00
CA LEU A 103 -12.27 15.50 0.60
C LEU A 103 -11.09 16.24 -0.05
N GLY A 104 -10.56 17.27 0.62
CA GLY A 104 -9.41 18.02 0.08
C GLY A 104 -8.16 17.18 -0.06
N VAL A 105 -7.86 16.36 0.95
CA VAL A 105 -6.72 15.42 0.89
C VAL A 105 -6.94 14.37 -0.21
N GLY A 106 -8.14 13.82 -0.31
CA GLY A 106 -8.50 12.82 -1.31
C GLY A 106 -8.38 13.36 -2.73
N LEU A 107 -8.91 14.55 -3.01
CA LEU A 107 -8.79 15.20 -4.32
C LEU A 107 -7.33 15.51 -4.68
N TYR A 108 -6.56 16.03 -3.72
CA TYR A 108 -5.12 16.27 -3.92
C TYR A 108 -4.38 14.96 -4.24
N LYS A 109 -4.64 13.90 -3.46
CA LYS A 109 -4.05 12.58 -3.70
C LYS A 109 -4.44 12.03 -5.08
N LEU A 110 -5.72 12.07 -5.44
CA LEU A 110 -6.19 11.60 -6.76
C LEU A 110 -5.50 12.35 -7.90
N LEU A 111 -5.37 13.68 -7.81
CA LEU A 111 -4.69 14.47 -8.81
C LEU A 111 -3.22 14.04 -8.97
N ILE A 112 -2.50 13.99 -7.85
CA ILE A 112 -1.04 13.80 -7.83
C ILE A 112 -0.63 12.35 -8.07
N PHE A 113 -1.33 11.38 -7.48
CA PHE A 113 -0.93 9.97 -7.54
C PHE A 113 -1.62 9.19 -8.68
N VAL A 114 -2.76 9.70 -9.19
CA VAL A 114 -3.52 9.01 -10.25
C VAL A 114 -3.54 9.83 -11.53
N LEU A 115 -4.19 11.00 -11.52
CA LEU A 115 -4.52 11.71 -12.76
C LEU A 115 -3.28 12.21 -13.52
N LEU A 116 -2.33 12.85 -12.84
CA LEU A 116 -1.10 13.35 -13.48
C LEU A 116 -0.21 12.22 -14.07
N PRO A 117 0.16 11.17 -13.31
CA PRO A 117 0.96 10.08 -13.89
C PRO A 117 0.18 9.32 -14.97
N LEU A 118 -1.13 9.12 -14.81
CA LEU A 118 -1.99 8.56 -15.85
C LEU A 118 -1.94 9.42 -17.14
N ALA A 119 -2.16 10.73 -17.01
CA ALA A 119 -2.15 11.64 -18.14
C ALA A 119 -0.78 11.66 -18.84
N GLY A 120 0.32 11.72 -18.08
CA GLY A 120 1.67 11.66 -18.65
C GLY A 120 1.89 10.39 -19.48
N LEU A 121 1.53 9.23 -18.93
CA LEU A 121 1.67 7.97 -19.67
C LEU A 121 0.77 7.86 -20.89
N ARG A 122 -0.47 8.35 -20.78
CA ARG A 122 -1.43 8.34 -21.90
C ARG A 122 -1.03 9.31 -23.02
N LEU A 123 -0.51 10.48 -22.69
CA LEU A 123 -0.17 11.52 -23.65
C LEU A 123 1.16 11.27 -24.34
N PHE A 124 2.20 10.84 -23.61
CA PHE A 124 3.55 10.71 -24.16
C PHE A 124 3.91 9.29 -24.64
N TRP A 125 3.34 8.24 -24.02
CA TRP A 125 3.66 6.84 -24.35
C TRP A 125 2.44 6.03 -24.81
N GLN A 126 1.25 6.64 -24.84
CA GLN A 126 -0.01 5.99 -25.26
C GLN A 126 -0.30 4.68 -24.51
N THR A 127 0.21 4.52 -23.29
CA THR A 127 0.12 3.30 -22.48
C THR A 127 -1.33 2.81 -22.38
N SER A 128 -1.61 1.57 -22.72
CA SER A 128 -2.98 1.04 -22.71
C SER A 128 -3.55 0.96 -21.29
N TRP A 129 -4.88 1.03 -21.16
CA TRP A 129 -5.57 0.84 -19.87
C TRP A 129 -5.22 -0.50 -19.22
N ALA A 130 -5.08 -1.56 -20.02
CA ALA A 130 -4.67 -2.87 -19.54
C ALA A 130 -3.25 -2.86 -18.93
N ASN A 131 -2.28 -2.17 -19.55
CA ASN A 131 -0.92 -2.04 -19.02
C ASN A 131 -0.85 -1.20 -17.73
N LEU A 132 -1.89 -0.42 -17.45
CA LEU A 132 -2.08 0.33 -16.22
C LEU A 132 -2.88 -0.46 -15.16
N GLY A 133 -3.24 -1.71 -15.46
CA GLY A 133 -3.97 -2.59 -14.55
C GLY A 133 -5.49 -2.42 -14.57
N PHE A 134 -6.05 -1.70 -15.54
CA PHE A 134 -7.50 -1.61 -15.75
C PHE A 134 -7.97 -2.67 -16.76
N ALA A 135 -7.63 -3.93 -16.48
CA ALA A 135 -8.11 -5.08 -17.24
C ALA A 135 -9.13 -5.87 -16.39
N LEU A 136 -10.23 -6.29 -17.00
CA LEU A 136 -11.25 -7.07 -16.29
C LEU A 136 -10.79 -8.50 -16.01
N GLY A 137 -10.04 -9.11 -16.93
CA GLY A 137 -9.49 -10.47 -16.78
C GLY A 137 -10.52 -11.49 -16.31
N ASP A 138 -10.12 -12.40 -15.42
CA ASP A 138 -11.04 -13.26 -14.67
C ASP A 138 -11.65 -12.48 -13.50
N LEU A 139 -12.76 -11.78 -13.76
CA LEU A 139 -13.44 -10.95 -12.77
C LEU A 139 -13.91 -11.78 -11.56
N ARG A 140 -14.47 -12.98 -11.79
CA ARG A 140 -15.00 -13.82 -10.72
C ARG A 140 -13.88 -14.31 -9.80
N GLY A 141 -12.79 -14.82 -10.38
CA GLY A 141 -11.63 -15.27 -9.61
C GLY A 141 -10.98 -14.13 -8.83
N GLN A 142 -10.88 -12.94 -9.42
CA GLN A 142 -10.37 -11.74 -8.72
C GLN A 142 -11.25 -11.31 -7.54
N LEU A 143 -12.57 -11.25 -7.73
CA LEU A 143 -13.49 -10.87 -6.66
C LEU A 143 -13.50 -11.91 -5.53
N LEU A 144 -13.43 -13.19 -5.85
CA LEU A 144 -13.32 -14.27 -4.85
C LEU A 144 -12.00 -14.18 -4.08
N ALA A 145 -10.87 -14.02 -4.79
CA ALA A 145 -9.56 -13.85 -4.16
C ALA A 145 -9.54 -12.62 -3.25
N ALA A 146 -10.06 -11.49 -3.75
CA ALA A 146 -10.13 -10.25 -2.99
C ALA A 146 -11.00 -10.39 -1.74
N LEU A 147 -12.18 -11.03 -1.85
CA LEU A 147 -13.06 -11.29 -0.71
C LEU A 147 -12.36 -12.14 0.36
N LEU A 148 -11.77 -13.26 -0.04
CA LEU A 148 -11.10 -14.17 0.90
C LEU A 148 -9.89 -13.51 1.57
N LEU A 149 -9.04 -12.83 0.80
CA LEU A 149 -7.88 -12.11 1.33
C LEU A 149 -8.31 -10.95 2.23
N ALA A 150 -9.36 -10.20 1.87
CA ALA A 150 -9.90 -9.12 2.69
C ALA A 150 -10.48 -9.64 4.01
N LEU A 151 -11.20 -10.77 4.00
CA LEU A 151 -11.72 -11.38 5.22
C LEU A 151 -10.60 -11.88 6.13
N LEU A 152 -9.60 -12.57 5.58
CA LEU A 152 -8.48 -13.10 6.34
C LEU A 152 -7.57 -11.99 6.88
N LEU A 153 -7.17 -11.03 6.04
CA LEU A 153 -6.25 -9.96 6.43
C LEU A 153 -6.95 -8.90 7.27
N GLY A 154 -8.19 -8.55 6.92
CA GLY A 154 -9.04 -7.68 7.73
C GLY A 154 -9.36 -8.30 9.09
N GLY A 155 -9.62 -9.61 9.14
CA GLY A 155 -9.78 -10.37 10.39
C GLY A 155 -8.51 -10.36 11.24
N PHE A 156 -7.35 -10.62 10.63
CA PHE A 156 -6.06 -10.49 11.31
C PHE A 156 -5.85 -9.08 11.87
N ASN A 157 -6.12 -8.03 11.09
CA ASN A 157 -5.98 -6.64 11.53
C ASN A 157 -7.00 -6.27 12.62
N LEU A 158 -8.22 -6.83 12.58
CA LEU A 158 -9.21 -6.68 13.64
C LEU A 158 -8.74 -7.28 14.96
N LEU A 159 -8.01 -8.39 14.92
CA LEU A 159 -7.53 -9.11 16.12
C LEU A 159 -6.25 -8.50 16.68
N VAL A 160 -5.27 -8.18 15.82
CA VAL A 160 -3.91 -7.82 16.23
C VAL A 160 -3.62 -6.33 16.05
N GLY A 161 -4.25 -5.68 15.07
CA GLY A 161 -4.00 -4.28 14.73
C GLY A 161 -4.41 -3.32 15.85
N SER A 162 -3.60 -2.30 16.09
CA SER A 162 -3.87 -1.27 17.11
C SER A 162 -5.05 -0.37 16.73
N GLY A 163 -5.22 -0.04 15.45
CA GLY A 163 -6.36 0.77 14.97
C GLY A 163 -7.74 0.17 15.28
N ALA A 164 -7.81 -1.16 15.42
CA ALA A 164 -9.03 -1.88 15.79
C ALA A 164 -9.24 -2.04 17.32
N ALA A 165 -8.32 -1.57 18.17
CA ALA A 165 -8.42 -1.71 19.62
C ALA A 165 -9.72 -1.11 20.22
N PRO A 166 -10.24 0.04 19.75
CA PRO A 166 -11.55 0.55 20.20
C PRO A 166 -12.73 -0.40 19.90
N ILE A 167 -12.67 -1.14 18.80
CA ILE A 167 -13.69 -2.12 18.42
C ILE A 167 -13.63 -3.31 19.36
N ARG A 168 -12.43 -3.86 19.58
CA ARG A 168 -12.20 -4.99 20.50
C ARG A 168 -12.59 -4.69 21.95
N SER A 169 -12.37 -3.44 22.38
CA SER A 169 -12.78 -2.96 23.71
C SER A 169 -14.27 -2.58 23.80
N ARG A 170 -15.07 -2.89 22.77
CA ARG A 170 -16.53 -2.66 22.73
C ARG A 170 -16.92 -1.19 22.99
N GLN A 171 -16.10 -0.23 22.54
CA GLN A 171 -16.43 1.19 22.63
C GLN A 171 -17.56 1.61 21.67
N PHE A 172 -17.91 0.75 20.71
CA PHE A 172 -18.92 1.01 19.69
C PHE A 172 -19.93 -0.15 19.62
N SER A 173 -21.18 0.18 19.32
CA SER A 173 -22.21 -0.82 19.05
C SER A 173 -21.97 -1.55 17.73
N ALA A 174 -22.57 -2.74 17.55
CA ALA A 174 -22.49 -3.49 16.30
C ALA A 174 -22.97 -2.64 15.10
N ARG A 175 -24.05 -1.85 15.27
CA ARG A 175 -24.56 -0.95 14.24
C ARG A 175 -23.55 0.12 13.85
N GLN A 176 -22.90 0.76 14.83
CA GLN A 176 -21.86 1.76 14.57
C GLN A 176 -20.65 1.14 13.87
N VAL A 177 -20.24 -0.07 14.25
CA VAL A 177 -19.13 -0.79 13.60
C VAL A 177 -19.49 -1.13 12.15
N SER A 178 -20.69 -1.66 11.88
CA SER A 178 -21.12 -1.99 10.51
C SER A 178 -21.22 -0.76 9.60
N LEU A 179 -21.85 0.32 10.09
CA LEU A 179 -21.96 1.57 9.33
C LEU A 179 -20.59 2.25 9.15
N GLY A 180 -19.79 2.26 10.22
CA GLY A 180 -18.43 2.79 10.20
C GLY A 180 -17.54 2.03 9.21
N PHE A 181 -17.64 0.71 9.15
CA PHE A 181 -16.92 -0.11 8.17
C PHE A 181 -17.37 0.21 6.75
N GLY A 182 -18.69 0.27 6.49
CA GLY A 182 -19.20 0.61 5.17
C GLY A 182 -18.69 1.96 4.66
N LEU A 183 -18.75 3.00 5.50
CA LEU A 183 -18.25 4.33 5.16
C LEU A 183 -16.72 4.36 4.99
N ALA A 184 -15.98 3.73 5.90
CA ALA A 184 -14.53 3.66 5.83
C ALA A 184 -14.06 2.89 4.60
N PHE A 185 -14.71 1.77 4.27
CA PHE A 185 -14.40 0.97 3.10
C PHE A 185 -14.65 1.73 1.80
N LEU A 186 -15.83 2.35 1.64
CA LEU A 186 -16.14 3.15 0.46
C LEU A 186 -15.16 4.30 0.26
N TRP A 187 -14.78 4.96 1.35
CA TRP A 187 -13.78 6.01 1.30
C TRP A 187 -12.39 5.47 0.96
N ASN A 188 -11.97 4.36 1.59
CA ASN A 188 -10.67 3.76 1.38
C ASN A 188 -10.53 3.13 -0.01
N LEU A 189 -11.62 2.73 -0.69
CA LEU A 189 -11.57 2.34 -2.12
C LEU A 189 -10.95 3.45 -2.97
N LEU A 190 -11.23 4.71 -2.64
CA LEU A 190 -10.66 5.86 -3.33
C LEU A 190 -9.34 6.29 -2.70
N GLU A 191 -9.30 6.53 -1.39
CA GLU A 191 -8.16 7.19 -0.74
C GLU A 191 -6.87 6.37 -0.75
N VAL A 192 -6.95 5.06 -0.53
CA VAL A 192 -5.78 4.18 -0.42
C VAL A 192 -5.81 3.12 -1.51
N GLY A 193 -6.94 2.46 -1.72
CA GLY A 193 -7.12 1.44 -2.75
C GLY A 193 -6.73 1.97 -4.13
N LEU A 194 -7.53 2.86 -4.70
CA LEU A 194 -7.26 3.39 -6.03
C LEU A 194 -5.97 4.20 -6.08
N VAL A 195 -5.81 5.16 -5.16
CA VAL A 195 -4.67 6.10 -5.17
C VAL A 195 -3.33 5.38 -5.05
N GLU A 196 -3.17 4.51 -4.05
CA GLU A 196 -1.88 3.89 -3.79
C GLU A 196 -1.65 2.69 -4.70
N GLU A 197 -2.65 1.84 -4.95
CA GLU A 197 -2.44 0.70 -5.84
C GLU A 197 -2.25 1.13 -7.30
N PHE A 198 -2.93 2.18 -7.76
CA PHE A 198 -2.59 2.75 -9.06
C PHE A 198 -1.15 3.25 -9.06
N PHE A 199 -0.73 4.04 -8.07
CA PHE A 199 0.62 4.62 -8.09
C PHE A 199 1.73 3.55 -7.96
N PHE A 200 1.59 2.61 -7.05
CA PHE A 200 2.65 1.62 -6.79
C PHE A 200 2.60 0.43 -7.74
N ARG A 201 1.41 -0.02 -8.17
CA ARG A 201 1.28 -1.20 -9.04
C ARG A 201 1.08 -0.81 -10.49
N GLY A 202 0.03 -0.03 -10.71
CA GLY A 202 -0.37 0.44 -12.03
C GLY A 202 0.69 1.33 -12.66
N PHE A 203 1.36 2.18 -11.87
CA PHE A 203 2.41 3.13 -12.24
C PHE A 203 3.82 2.61 -12.08
N LEU A 204 4.28 2.46 -10.85
CA LEU A 204 5.68 2.19 -10.56
C LEU A 204 6.12 0.75 -10.90
N GLN A 205 5.42 -0.26 -10.37
CA GLN A 205 5.79 -1.67 -10.54
C GLN A 205 5.78 -2.09 -12.01
N GLY A 206 4.73 -1.73 -12.77
CA GLY A 206 4.67 -2.04 -14.20
C GLY A 206 5.90 -1.53 -14.94
N ARG A 207 6.28 -0.26 -14.74
CA ARG A 207 7.42 0.35 -15.44
C ARG A 207 8.75 -0.27 -15.01
N LEU A 208 8.93 -0.53 -13.72
CA LEU A 208 10.12 -1.23 -13.22
C LEU A 208 10.22 -2.65 -13.81
N THR A 209 9.12 -3.40 -13.86
CA THR A 209 9.09 -4.72 -14.50
C THR A 209 9.43 -4.65 -15.98
N GLY A 210 8.84 -3.70 -16.72
CA GLY A 210 9.09 -3.53 -18.16
C GLY A 210 10.52 -3.12 -18.48
N PHE A 211 11.12 -2.24 -17.66
CA PHE A 211 12.49 -1.76 -17.85
C PHE A 211 13.54 -2.80 -17.45
N LEU A 212 13.32 -3.50 -16.33
CA LEU A 212 14.25 -4.54 -15.85
C LEU A 212 14.15 -5.84 -16.66
N GLY A 213 13.05 -6.03 -17.41
CA GLY A 213 12.76 -7.30 -18.07
C GLY A 213 12.50 -8.47 -17.11
N ALA A 214 12.33 -8.17 -15.81
CA ALA A 214 12.24 -9.15 -14.74
C ALA A 214 11.07 -8.80 -13.80
N PRO A 215 9.97 -9.60 -13.79
CA PRO A 215 8.84 -9.35 -12.91
C PRO A 215 9.21 -9.31 -11.43
N VAL A 216 10.09 -10.23 -10.98
CA VAL A 216 10.54 -10.29 -9.59
C VAL A 216 11.28 -9.01 -9.19
N GLY A 217 12.24 -8.58 -10.01
CA GLY A 217 12.98 -7.34 -9.77
C GLY A 217 12.06 -6.12 -9.68
N GLY A 218 11.08 -6.02 -10.58
CA GLY A 218 10.09 -4.94 -10.54
C GLY A 218 9.21 -4.97 -9.29
N ILE A 219 8.73 -6.15 -8.86
CA ILE A 219 7.97 -6.31 -7.62
C ILE A 219 8.84 -5.94 -6.41
N CYS A 220 10.07 -6.46 -6.30
CA CYS A 220 11.00 -6.15 -5.22
C CYS A 220 11.27 -4.64 -5.08
N ALA A 221 11.62 -3.99 -6.19
CA ALA A 221 11.91 -2.56 -6.19
C ALA A 221 10.67 -1.72 -5.82
N ALA A 222 9.51 -2.01 -6.42
CA ALA A 222 8.27 -1.30 -6.08
C ALA A 222 7.85 -1.53 -4.62
N SER A 223 8.08 -2.73 -4.07
CA SER A 223 7.76 -3.08 -2.68
C SER A 223 8.64 -2.33 -1.68
N LEU A 224 9.94 -2.23 -1.95
CA LEU A 224 10.85 -1.44 -1.14
C LEU A 224 10.47 0.04 -1.14
N LEU A 225 10.19 0.59 -2.33
CA LEU A 225 9.78 1.98 -2.49
C LEU A 225 8.43 2.25 -1.82
N PHE A 226 7.47 1.32 -1.91
CA PHE A 226 6.21 1.36 -1.17
C PHE A 226 6.44 1.48 0.33
N GLY A 227 7.28 0.60 0.90
CA GLY A 227 7.63 0.68 2.32
C GLY A 227 8.25 2.03 2.67
N LEU A 228 9.33 2.41 1.98
CA LEU A 228 10.08 3.64 2.26
C LEU A 228 9.25 4.92 2.11
N ALA A 229 8.25 4.96 1.23
CA ALA A 229 7.34 6.10 1.08
C ALA A 229 6.56 6.44 2.37
N HIS A 230 6.44 5.48 3.30
CA HIS A 230 5.76 5.67 4.57
C HIS A 230 6.69 6.23 5.67
N ALA A 231 8.01 6.05 5.55
CA ALA A 231 8.96 6.46 6.58
C ALA A 231 8.90 7.96 6.93
N PRO A 232 8.78 8.90 5.96
CA PRO A 232 8.64 10.32 6.27
C PRO A 232 7.37 10.62 7.06
N GLY A 233 6.25 9.98 6.72
CA GLY A 233 4.98 10.14 7.42
C GLY A 233 5.08 9.66 8.88
N ILE A 234 5.66 8.48 9.08
CA ILE A 234 5.89 7.90 10.41
C ILE A 234 6.77 8.82 11.26
N TYR A 235 7.86 9.34 10.69
CA TYR A 235 8.80 10.19 11.41
C TYR A 235 8.25 11.61 11.68
N LEU A 236 7.82 12.32 10.63
CA LEU A 236 7.44 13.74 10.70
C LEU A 236 6.10 13.96 11.43
N ARG A 237 5.18 13.00 11.35
CA ARG A 237 3.87 13.10 12.01
C ARG A 237 3.87 12.49 13.42
N ARG A 238 5.06 12.14 13.94
CA ARG A 238 5.30 11.61 15.30
C ARG A 238 4.64 10.26 15.58
N GLY A 239 4.58 9.38 14.58
CA GLY A 239 3.93 8.07 14.70
C GLY A 239 2.44 8.18 15.06
N GLU A 240 1.81 7.04 15.30
CA GLU A 240 0.50 7.01 15.93
C GLU A 240 0.70 6.83 17.45
N GLU A 241 -0.11 7.50 18.28
CA GLU A 241 -0.05 7.33 19.75
C GLU A 241 -0.16 5.86 20.18
N GLN A 242 -0.82 5.03 19.36
CA GLN A 242 -1.04 3.61 19.56
C GLN A 242 -0.32 2.74 18.51
N GLY A 243 0.61 3.29 17.73
CA GLY A 243 1.36 2.56 16.71
C GLY A 243 2.54 1.77 17.28
N ALA A 244 3.03 0.78 16.53
CA ALA A 244 4.12 -0.11 16.96
C ALA A 244 5.41 0.61 17.38
N LEU A 245 5.70 1.79 16.80
CA LEU A 245 6.91 2.56 17.10
C LEU A 245 6.71 3.61 18.19
N GLY A 246 5.50 3.72 18.75
CA GLY A 246 5.14 4.74 19.72
C GLY A 246 5.12 6.18 19.16
N PRO A 247 4.94 7.18 20.03
CA PRO A 247 4.65 8.57 19.65
C PRO A 247 5.88 9.40 19.24
N ARG A 248 7.09 8.84 19.31
CA ARG A 248 8.33 9.57 18.97
C ARG A 248 9.35 8.64 18.30
N PRO A 249 9.03 8.07 17.13
CA PRO A 249 9.97 7.21 16.41
C PRO A 249 11.20 8.01 15.98
N THR A 250 12.38 7.43 16.08
CA THR A 250 13.55 7.95 15.38
C THR A 250 13.40 7.72 13.87
N LEU A 251 14.05 8.55 13.03
CA LEU A 251 14.04 8.35 11.59
C LEU A 251 14.52 6.95 11.20
N LEU A 252 15.58 6.46 11.85
CA LEU A 252 16.10 5.12 11.61
C LEU A 252 15.05 4.04 11.93
N ASN A 253 14.34 4.15 13.05
CA ASN A 253 13.28 3.20 13.40
C ASN A 253 12.12 3.24 12.39
N ALA A 254 11.76 4.43 11.90
CA ALA A 254 10.74 4.58 10.86
C ALA A 254 11.16 3.88 9.55
N VAL A 255 12.42 4.05 9.13
CA VAL A 255 12.99 3.37 7.94
C VAL A 255 13.04 1.86 8.14
N LEU A 256 13.54 1.39 9.28
CA LEU A 256 13.60 -0.04 9.60
C LEU A 256 12.22 -0.68 9.59
N TYR A 257 11.22 -0.04 10.20
CA TYR A 257 9.85 -0.55 10.20
C TYR A 257 9.24 -0.53 8.81
N SER A 258 9.53 0.49 8.02
CA SER A 258 9.08 0.59 6.63
C SER A 258 9.64 -0.54 5.76
N ILE A 259 10.90 -0.92 5.96
CA ILE A 259 11.52 -2.05 5.26
C ILE A 259 11.01 -3.39 5.81
N LEU A 260 10.92 -3.57 7.13
CA LEU A 260 10.61 -4.88 7.72
C LEU A 260 9.12 -5.20 7.79
N ALA A 261 8.24 -4.21 7.89
CA ALA A 261 6.80 -4.43 8.05
C ALA A 261 5.99 -4.01 6.81
N LEU A 262 6.33 -2.86 6.20
CA LEU A 262 5.54 -2.31 5.10
C LEU A 262 5.97 -2.83 3.72
N SER A 263 7.27 -3.01 3.46
CA SER A 263 7.71 -3.58 2.18
C SER A 263 7.24 -5.01 1.93
N PRO A 264 7.12 -5.92 2.94
CA PRO A 264 6.51 -7.23 2.73
C PRO A 264 5.03 -7.16 2.35
N THR A 265 4.30 -6.16 2.87
CA THR A 265 2.92 -5.87 2.42
C THR A 265 2.93 -5.44 0.96
N GLY A 266 3.86 -4.55 0.58
CA GLY A 266 4.06 -4.17 -0.83
C GLY A 266 4.37 -5.35 -1.74
N TRP A 267 5.14 -6.33 -1.26
CA TRP A 267 5.46 -7.56 -2.00
C TRP A 267 4.24 -8.42 -2.22
N PHE A 268 3.46 -8.69 -1.16
CA PHE A 268 2.21 -9.45 -1.23
C PHE A 268 1.21 -8.80 -2.22
N MET A 269 1.03 -7.48 -2.14
CA MET A 269 0.14 -6.73 -3.04
C MET A 269 0.67 -6.68 -4.48
N GLY A 270 1.99 -6.55 -4.63
CA GLY A 270 2.65 -6.56 -5.94
C GLY A 270 2.55 -7.91 -6.64
N LEU A 271 2.63 -9.01 -5.88
CA LEU A 271 2.37 -10.36 -6.39
C LEU A 271 0.89 -10.54 -6.77
N LEU A 272 -0.04 -10.08 -5.93
CA LEU A 272 -1.47 -10.15 -6.24
C LEU A 272 -1.80 -9.42 -7.54
N TYR A 273 -1.26 -8.21 -7.70
CA TYR A 273 -1.35 -7.45 -8.95
C TYR A 273 -0.72 -8.21 -10.12
N TRP A 274 0.49 -8.77 -9.95
CA TRP A 274 1.16 -9.50 -11.01
C TRP A 274 0.41 -10.77 -11.44
N ARG A 275 -0.21 -11.50 -10.51
CA ARG A 275 -1.00 -12.71 -10.87
C ARG A 275 -2.28 -12.36 -11.61
N THR A 276 -2.99 -11.33 -11.12
CA THR A 276 -4.30 -10.94 -11.64
C THR A 276 -4.23 -10.01 -12.84
N GLN A 277 -3.10 -9.33 -13.06
CA GLN A 277 -2.90 -8.29 -14.07
C GLN A 277 -3.97 -7.18 -14.00
N SER A 278 -4.47 -6.92 -12.80
CA SER A 278 -5.58 -6.01 -12.55
C SER A 278 -5.42 -5.32 -11.20
N LEU A 279 -5.79 -4.05 -11.13
CA LEU A 279 -5.84 -3.28 -9.89
C LEU A 279 -7.04 -3.66 -9.02
N LEU A 280 -8.06 -4.34 -9.57
CA LEU A 280 -9.29 -4.60 -8.83
C LEU A 280 -9.05 -5.34 -7.51
N ALA A 281 -8.36 -6.48 -7.54
CA ALA A 281 -8.12 -7.26 -6.33
C ALA A 281 -7.23 -6.52 -5.32
N PRO A 282 -6.08 -5.92 -5.70
CA PRO A 282 -5.31 -5.04 -4.82
C PRO A 282 -6.14 -3.89 -4.21
N ILE A 283 -6.93 -3.16 -5.01
CA ILE A 283 -7.76 -2.05 -4.52
C ILE A 283 -8.72 -2.51 -3.42
N LEU A 284 -9.44 -3.60 -3.67
CA LEU A 284 -10.44 -4.13 -2.75
C LEU A 284 -9.79 -4.63 -1.45
N VAL A 285 -8.68 -5.37 -1.55
CA VAL A 285 -7.97 -5.90 -0.39
C VAL A 285 -7.38 -4.77 0.46
N HIS A 286 -6.68 -3.82 -0.16
CA HIS A 286 -6.09 -2.68 0.55
C HIS A 286 -7.18 -1.87 1.27
N ALA A 287 -8.25 -1.52 0.55
CA ALA A 287 -9.34 -0.74 1.12
C ALA A 287 -10.01 -1.44 2.32
N ALA A 288 -10.20 -2.76 2.25
CA ALA A 288 -10.82 -3.54 3.32
C ALA A 288 -9.95 -3.58 4.59
N VAL A 289 -8.64 -3.77 4.43
CA VAL A 289 -7.70 -3.85 5.55
C VAL A 289 -7.60 -2.52 6.29
N ASP A 290 -7.50 -1.43 5.54
CA ASP A 290 -7.45 -0.08 6.10
C ASP A 290 -8.81 0.34 6.68
N ALA A 291 -9.93 -0.16 6.12
CA ALA A 291 -11.25 0.16 6.64
C ALA A 291 -11.40 -0.27 8.09
N VAL A 292 -10.87 -1.46 8.44
CA VAL A 292 -10.89 -1.98 9.81
C VAL A 292 -10.22 -1.01 10.79
N ALA A 293 -9.05 -0.47 10.44
CA ALA A 293 -8.36 0.52 11.28
C ALA A 293 -9.05 1.89 11.29
N HIS A 294 -9.75 2.26 10.22
CA HIS A 294 -10.41 3.55 10.07
C HIS A 294 -11.84 3.62 10.67
N ILE A 295 -12.47 2.50 11.02
CA ILE A 295 -13.82 2.46 11.64
C ILE A 295 -13.97 3.48 12.78
N PRO A 296 -13.11 3.52 13.82
CA PRO A 296 -13.29 4.46 14.94
C PRO A 296 -13.24 5.92 14.51
N THR A 297 -12.36 6.24 13.56
CA THR A 297 -12.18 7.58 13.03
C THR A 297 -13.42 8.03 12.25
N PHE A 298 -14.04 7.14 11.46
CA PHE A 298 -15.27 7.45 10.74
C PHE A 298 -16.46 7.61 11.68
N ILE A 299 -16.66 6.69 12.63
CA ILE A 299 -17.75 6.79 13.62
C ILE A 299 -17.71 8.14 14.34
N ARG A 300 -16.53 8.54 14.84
CA ARG A 300 -16.35 9.82 15.55
C ARG A 300 -16.46 11.02 14.60
N GLY A 301 -15.84 10.94 13.43
CA GLY A 301 -15.75 12.03 12.47
C GLY A 301 -17.11 12.45 11.89
N VAL A 302 -17.99 11.49 11.60
CA VAL A 302 -19.36 11.75 11.12
C VAL A 302 -20.42 11.68 12.23
N ARG A 303 -19.99 11.48 13.48
CA ARG A 303 -20.85 11.44 14.68
C ARG A 303 -21.98 10.42 14.57
N LEU A 304 -21.67 9.19 14.16
CA LEU A 304 -22.65 8.09 14.13
C LEU A 304 -23.13 7.78 15.55
N ARG A 305 -24.44 7.90 15.77
CA ARG A 305 -25.11 7.54 17.03
C ARG A 305 -25.55 6.08 17.00
#